data_AF-A0A975FMG6-F1
#
_entry.id   AF-A0A975FMG6-F1
#
_cell.length_a   1.000
_cell.length_b   1.000
_cell.length_c   1.000
_cell.angle_alpha   90.00
_cell.angle_beta   90.00
_cell.angle_gamma   90.00
#
_symmetry.space_group_name_H-M   'P 1'
#
loop_
_entity.id
_entity.type
_entity.pdbx_description
1 polymer ?
#
loop_
_entity_poly.entity_id
_entity_poly.type
_entity_poly.pdbx_seq_one_letter_code
_entity_poly.pdbx_strand_id
1 'polypeptide(L)'
;MTTTTPAPTKTDASVYQQLRGHLAELKLADAADALPTVLDQAAAEGWSLTHALERLLQIEVTATEARRLTGRFRFANLPTGATLDDFDHDHASGIDKSLLAELGTCRFIDTATNVLLIGPPGVGKTHIATGLGHAAVTAGYRVYFTSAADLAARCHRAAIEGKWSTMMRFFAGPTLLIIDELGYLPVPAEAASALFQVINQRYLKTSIVITTNRPVGAWGEVLGDTTVAAAMLDRLLHRSVVVTLDGPSYRLRHHATAADELRRATTGTNLH
;
A
#
# COMPACT_ATOMS: atom_id res chain seq x y z
N MET A 1 -34.21 42.86 -26.12
CA MET A 1 -34.99 41.66 -25.73
C MET A 1 -34.34 41.09 -24.48
N THR A 2 -34.86 41.46 -23.32
CA THR A 2 -34.41 41.00 -22.01
C THR A 2 -34.97 39.61 -21.75
N THR A 3 -34.12 38.59 -21.72
CA THR A 3 -34.46 37.24 -21.26
C THR A 3 -34.61 37.26 -19.75
N THR A 4 -35.85 37.44 -19.28
CA THR A 4 -36.21 37.34 -17.87
C THR A 4 -36.25 35.85 -17.50
N THR A 5 -35.27 35.39 -16.73
CA THR A 5 -35.33 34.06 -16.09
C THR A 5 -36.57 34.00 -15.19
N PRO A 6 -37.52 33.07 -15.39
CA PRO A 6 -38.70 32.99 -14.55
C PRO A 6 -38.32 32.54 -13.12
N ALA A 7 -38.96 33.12 -12.11
CA ALA A 7 -38.76 32.72 -10.71
C ALA A 7 -39.23 31.26 -10.51
N PRO A 8 -38.53 30.47 -9.70
CA PRO A 8 -38.87 29.06 -9.48
C PRO A 8 -40.28 28.94 -8.90
N THR A 9 -41.12 28.07 -9.49
CA THR A 9 -42.46 27.81 -8.95
C THR A 9 -42.34 26.99 -7.65
N LYS A 10 -43.30 27.10 -6.73
CA LYS A 10 -43.29 26.34 -5.45
C LYS A 10 -43.08 24.82 -5.64
N THR A 11 -43.45 24.29 -6.79
CA THR A 11 -43.26 22.89 -7.20
C THR A 11 -41.78 22.55 -7.42
N ASP A 12 -41.02 23.44 -8.06
CA ASP A 12 -39.60 23.21 -8.38
C ASP A 12 -38.72 23.25 -7.12
N ALA A 13 -39.04 24.14 -6.17
CA ALA A 13 -38.38 24.17 -4.86
C ALA A 13 -38.63 22.89 -4.05
N SER A 14 -39.84 22.32 -4.15
CA SER A 14 -40.19 21.03 -3.53
C SER A 14 -39.43 19.87 -4.16
N VAL A 15 -39.36 19.82 -5.49
CA VAL A 15 -38.61 18.79 -6.24
C VAL A 15 -37.11 18.87 -5.94
N TYR A 16 -36.55 20.08 -5.87
CA TYR A 16 -35.15 20.29 -5.50
C TYR A 16 -34.84 19.73 -4.10
N GLN A 17 -35.70 20.01 -3.12
CA GLN A 17 -35.50 19.52 -1.75
C GLN A 17 -35.61 17.99 -1.68
N GLN A 18 -36.54 17.39 -2.44
CA GLN A 18 -36.66 15.93 -2.57
C GLN A 18 -35.42 15.32 -3.22
N LEU A 19 -34.91 15.91 -4.30
CA LEU A 19 -33.69 15.46 -4.97
C LEU A 19 -32.50 15.46 -3.99
N ARG A 20 -32.30 16.56 -3.27
CA ARG A 20 -31.25 16.65 -2.24
C ARG A 20 -31.43 15.60 -1.14
N GLY A 21 -32.67 15.34 -0.73
CA GLY A 21 -33.01 14.27 0.23
C GLY A 21 -32.66 12.87 -0.30
N HIS A 22 -32.98 12.56 -1.55
CA HIS A 22 -32.63 11.29 -2.18
C HIS A 22 -31.12 11.10 -2.29
N LEU A 23 -30.36 12.15 -2.64
CA LEU A 23 -28.89 12.08 -2.67
C LEU A 23 -28.31 11.75 -1.29
N ALA A 24 -28.86 12.35 -0.22
CA ALA A 24 -28.43 12.06 1.15
C ALA A 24 -28.75 10.61 1.58
N GLU A 25 -29.96 10.11 1.28
CA GLU A 25 -30.36 8.73 1.58
C GLU A 25 -29.44 7.70 0.90
N LEU A 26 -29.03 8.00 -0.35
CA LEU A 26 -28.09 7.18 -1.11
C LEU A 26 -26.61 7.37 -0.70
N LYS A 27 -26.33 8.22 0.31
CA LYS A 27 -24.99 8.57 0.78
C LYS A 27 -24.11 9.26 -0.27
N LEU A 28 -24.72 10.04 -1.15
CA LEU A 28 -24.07 10.85 -2.19
C LEU A 28 -23.87 12.29 -1.68
N ALA A 29 -23.07 12.44 -0.62
CA ALA A 29 -22.94 13.70 0.10
C ALA A 29 -22.30 14.81 -0.72
N ASP A 30 -21.24 14.51 -1.49
CA ASP A 30 -20.53 15.50 -2.31
C ASP A 30 -21.41 15.94 -3.50
N ALA A 31 -22.21 15.03 -4.07
CA ALA A 31 -23.24 15.42 -5.05
C ALA A 31 -24.32 16.32 -4.40
N ALA A 32 -24.81 16.00 -3.20
CA ALA A 32 -25.83 16.81 -2.53
C ALA A 32 -25.34 18.23 -2.23
N ASP A 33 -24.07 18.38 -1.88
CA ASP A 33 -23.44 19.68 -1.61
C ASP A 33 -23.12 20.45 -2.90
N ALA A 34 -22.72 19.76 -3.97
CA ALA A 34 -22.43 20.38 -5.28
C ALA A 34 -23.68 20.69 -6.12
N LEU A 35 -24.84 20.12 -5.78
CA LEU A 35 -26.09 20.25 -6.53
C LEU A 35 -26.46 21.69 -6.91
N PRO A 36 -26.43 22.71 -6.01
CA PRO A 36 -26.76 24.08 -6.38
C PRO A 36 -25.84 24.62 -7.48
N THR A 37 -24.53 24.44 -7.30
CA THR A 37 -23.52 24.94 -8.23
C THR A 37 -23.63 24.29 -9.61
N VAL A 38 -23.90 22.97 -9.66
CA VAL A 38 -24.07 22.25 -10.92
C VAL A 38 -25.33 22.70 -11.66
N LEU A 39 -26.44 22.95 -10.94
CA LEU A 39 -27.68 23.46 -11.55
C LEU A 39 -27.49 24.89 -12.10
N ASP A 40 -26.82 25.77 -11.36
CA ASP A 40 -26.52 27.13 -11.80
C ASP A 40 -25.63 27.14 -13.06
N GLN A 41 -24.61 26.28 -13.10
CA GLN A 41 -23.75 26.10 -14.28
C GLN A 41 -24.52 25.55 -15.47
N ALA A 42 -25.35 24.52 -15.26
CA ALA A 42 -26.16 23.94 -16.31
C ALA A 42 -27.11 24.96 -16.95
N ALA A 43 -27.70 25.85 -16.15
CA ALA A 43 -28.55 26.93 -16.64
C ALA A 43 -27.74 28.00 -17.39
N ALA A 44 -26.58 28.40 -16.88
CA ALA A 44 -25.74 29.43 -17.50
C ALA A 44 -25.14 28.98 -18.84
N GLU A 45 -24.72 27.72 -18.94
CA GLU A 45 -24.05 27.16 -20.12
C GLU A 45 -24.98 26.40 -21.06
N GLY A 46 -26.28 26.28 -20.71
CA GLY A 46 -27.27 25.58 -21.52
C GLY A 46 -27.03 24.07 -21.63
N TRP A 47 -26.57 23.43 -20.55
CA TRP A 47 -26.32 22.00 -20.54
C TRP A 47 -27.61 21.19 -20.75
N SER A 48 -27.48 20.02 -21.38
CA SER A 48 -28.55 19.02 -21.39
C SER A 48 -28.74 18.43 -19.99
N LEU A 49 -29.93 17.90 -19.71
CA LEU A 49 -30.20 17.19 -18.45
C LEU A 49 -29.20 16.05 -18.20
N THR A 50 -28.87 15.30 -19.25
CA THR A 50 -27.90 14.20 -19.17
C THR A 50 -26.52 14.71 -18.75
N HIS A 51 -26.07 15.85 -19.30
CA HIS A 51 -24.77 16.42 -18.94
C HIS A 51 -24.75 16.94 -17.50
N ALA A 52 -25.81 17.61 -17.05
CA ALA A 52 -25.92 18.05 -15.65
C ALA A 52 -25.90 16.88 -14.66
N LEU A 53 -26.63 15.80 -14.96
CA LEU A 53 -26.65 14.60 -14.12
C LEU A 53 -25.31 13.87 -14.11
N GLU A 54 -24.66 13.73 -15.27
CA GLU A 54 -23.31 13.15 -15.36
C GLU A 54 -22.34 13.97 -14.52
N ARG A 55 -22.33 15.30 -14.66
CA ARG A 55 -21.40 16.16 -13.93
C ARG A 55 -21.58 16.05 -12.43
N LEU A 56 -22.83 16.03 -11.98
CA LEU A 56 -23.19 15.87 -10.57
C LEU A 56 -22.68 14.54 -10.01
N LEU A 57 -22.93 13.44 -10.71
CA LEU A 57 -22.50 12.11 -10.29
C LEU A 57 -20.98 11.94 -10.38
N GLN A 58 -20.33 12.56 -11.37
CA GLN A 58 -18.88 12.53 -11.52
C GLN A 58 -18.17 13.17 -10.31
N ILE A 59 -18.73 14.24 -9.73
CA ILE A 59 -18.19 14.86 -8.51
C ILE A 59 -18.22 13.85 -7.35
N GLU A 60 -19.34 13.16 -7.15
CA GLU A 60 -19.48 12.16 -6.10
C GLU A 60 -18.60 10.93 -6.31
N VAL A 61 -18.49 10.45 -7.55
CA VAL A 61 -17.60 9.32 -7.90
C VAL A 61 -16.15 9.70 -7.59
N THR A 62 -15.69 10.87 -8.02
CA THR A 62 -14.34 11.35 -7.77
C THR A 62 -14.05 11.46 -6.28
N ALA A 63 -14.96 12.04 -5.50
CA ALA A 63 -14.82 12.15 -4.05
C ALA A 63 -14.83 10.77 -3.36
N THR A 64 -15.70 9.86 -3.81
CA THR A 64 -15.77 8.49 -3.30
C THR A 64 -14.50 7.70 -3.58
N GLU A 65 -13.92 7.82 -4.77
CA GLU A 65 -12.66 7.19 -5.13
C GLU A 65 -11.50 7.71 -4.29
N ALA A 66 -11.42 9.03 -4.09
CA ALA A 66 -10.42 9.67 -3.22
C ALA A 66 -10.55 9.21 -1.75
N ARG A 67 -11.78 9.13 -1.23
CA ARG A 67 -12.07 8.61 0.11
C ARG A 67 -11.66 7.14 0.25
N ARG A 68 -11.96 6.30 -0.75
CA ARG A 68 -11.57 4.88 -0.79
C ARG A 68 -10.04 4.72 -0.84
N LEU A 69 -9.36 5.51 -1.67
CA LEU A 69 -7.90 5.48 -1.78
C LEU A 69 -7.23 5.87 -0.45
N THR A 70 -7.66 6.98 0.15
CA THR A 70 -7.21 7.42 1.48
C THR A 70 -7.42 6.32 2.54
N GLY A 71 -8.59 5.68 2.51
CA GLY A 71 -8.90 4.56 3.39
C GLY A 71 -7.97 3.35 3.20
N ARG A 72 -7.63 3.01 1.95
CA ARG A 72 -6.67 1.93 1.64
C ARG A 72 -5.26 2.27 2.11
N PHE A 73 -4.78 3.50 1.88
CA PHE A 73 -3.46 3.93 2.39
C PHE A 73 -3.37 3.86 3.90
N ARG A 74 -4.42 4.32 4.62
CA ARG A 74 -4.47 4.23 6.08
C ARG A 74 -4.44 2.78 6.55
N PHE A 75 -5.16 1.88 5.88
CA PHE A 75 -5.13 0.45 6.20
C PHE A 75 -3.77 -0.18 5.89
N ALA A 76 -3.11 0.23 4.80
CA ALA A 76 -1.88 -0.36 4.32
C ALA A 76 -0.71 -0.27 5.30
N ASN A 77 -0.72 0.72 6.21
CA ASN A 77 0.30 0.87 7.25
C ASN A 77 1.73 0.92 6.67
N LEU A 78 1.90 1.55 5.50
CA LEU A 78 3.20 1.70 4.86
C LEU A 78 4.09 2.62 5.72
N PRO A 79 5.38 2.28 5.92
CA PRO A 79 6.25 3.01 6.82
C PRO A 79 6.62 4.40 6.30
N THR A 80 6.65 4.58 4.98
CA THR A 80 6.96 5.84 4.30
C THR A 80 6.07 6.00 3.06
N GLY A 81 6.06 7.21 2.48
CA GLY A 81 5.44 7.47 1.18
C GLY A 81 6.34 7.14 -0.01
N ALA A 82 7.37 6.31 0.18
CA ALA A 82 8.34 5.99 -0.87
C ALA A 82 7.67 5.24 -2.02
N THR A 83 7.97 5.67 -3.23
CA THR A 83 7.50 5.06 -4.48
C THR A 83 8.65 4.31 -5.16
N LEU A 84 8.31 3.53 -6.20
CA LEU A 84 9.34 2.88 -7.02
C LEU A 84 10.17 3.89 -7.81
N ASP A 85 9.58 5.03 -8.17
CA ASP A 85 10.27 6.09 -8.92
C ASP A 85 11.33 6.81 -8.07
N ASP A 86 11.17 6.80 -6.74
CA ASP A 86 12.15 7.36 -5.80
C ASP A 86 13.40 6.47 -5.62
N PHE A 87 13.42 5.28 -6.24
CA PHE A 87 14.51 4.32 -6.08
C PHE A 87 15.68 4.63 -7.02
N ASP A 88 16.87 4.89 -6.46
CA ASP A 88 18.09 5.11 -7.24
C ASP A 88 18.65 3.78 -7.79
N HIS A 89 18.21 3.45 -8.99
CA HIS A 89 18.63 2.21 -9.66
C HIS A 89 20.13 2.10 -9.93
N ASP A 90 20.86 3.21 -9.92
CA ASP A 90 22.30 3.20 -10.22
C ASP A 90 23.13 2.88 -8.96
N HIS A 91 22.50 2.92 -7.77
CA HIS A 91 23.15 2.62 -6.49
C HIS A 91 23.00 1.15 -6.03
N ALA A 92 21.89 0.50 -6.36
CA ALA A 92 21.67 -0.91 -6.04
C ALA A 92 22.15 -1.79 -7.21
N SER A 93 23.24 -2.53 -7.03
CA SER A 93 23.70 -3.51 -8.01
C SER A 93 22.83 -4.78 -7.93
N GLY A 94 22.40 -5.30 -9.07
CA GLY A 94 21.71 -6.60 -9.15
C GLY A 94 20.20 -6.55 -9.39
N ILE A 95 19.58 -5.37 -9.43
CA ILE A 95 18.18 -5.23 -9.86
C ILE A 95 18.09 -4.85 -11.33
N ASP A 96 17.39 -5.68 -12.10
CA ASP A 96 16.96 -5.34 -13.45
C ASP A 96 15.83 -4.30 -13.39
N LYS A 97 16.06 -3.12 -14.00
CA LYS A 97 15.08 -2.03 -14.12
C LYS A 97 13.76 -2.52 -14.77
N SER A 98 13.86 -3.42 -15.74
CA SER A 98 12.69 -3.97 -16.43
C SER A 98 11.86 -4.88 -15.51
N LEU A 99 12.51 -5.67 -14.66
CA LEU A 99 11.83 -6.49 -13.66
C LEU A 99 11.12 -5.63 -12.62
N LEU A 100 11.75 -4.55 -12.15
CA LEU A 100 11.10 -3.66 -11.18
C LEU A 100 9.89 -2.94 -11.79
N ALA A 101 10.00 -2.50 -13.05
CA ALA A 101 8.88 -1.94 -13.79
C ALA A 101 7.74 -2.95 -13.97
N GLU A 102 8.06 -4.21 -14.30
CA GLU A 102 7.08 -5.29 -14.40
C GLU A 102 6.35 -5.53 -13.07
N LEU A 103 7.09 -5.60 -11.96
CA LEU A 103 6.51 -5.76 -10.63
C LEU A 103 5.64 -4.54 -10.25
N GLY A 104 6.03 -3.33 -10.66
CA GLY A 104 5.27 -2.10 -10.46
C GLY A 104 3.89 -2.10 -11.13
N THR A 105 3.69 -2.91 -12.18
CA THR A 105 2.36 -3.08 -12.82
C THR A 105 1.36 -3.84 -11.94
N CYS A 106 1.83 -4.44 -10.84
CA CYS A 106 1.02 -5.24 -9.92
C CYS A 106 0.39 -6.52 -10.51
N ARG A 107 0.66 -6.88 -11.78
CA ARG A 107 0.16 -8.12 -12.40
C ARG A 107 0.49 -9.39 -11.64
N PHE A 108 1.60 -9.39 -10.89
CA PHE A 108 1.98 -10.50 -10.04
C PHE A 108 0.91 -10.80 -8.96
N ILE A 109 0.14 -9.79 -8.55
CA ILE A 109 -0.92 -9.90 -7.53
C ILE A 109 -2.09 -10.73 -8.03
N ASP A 110 -2.57 -10.47 -9.25
CA ASP A 110 -3.69 -11.21 -9.90
C ASP A 110 -3.38 -12.70 -10.05
N THR A 111 -2.10 -12.96 -10.11
CA THR A 111 -1.46 -14.24 -10.32
C THR A 111 -1.10 -14.90 -8.98
N ALA A 112 -1.31 -14.25 -7.83
CA ALA A 112 -0.91 -14.77 -6.51
C ALA A 112 0.59 -15.18 -6.45
N THR A 113 1.45 -14.42 -7.15
CA THR A 113 2.90 -14.62 -7.16
C THR A 113 3.53 -13.85 -6.00
N ASN A 114 4.40 -14.51 -5.23
CA ASN A 114 5.13 -13.86 -4.15
C ASN A 114 6.37 -13.12 -4.68
N VAL A 115 6.85 -12.14 -3.94
CA VAL A 115 8.10 -11.44 -4.23
C VAL A 115 9.02 -11.54 -3.02
N LEU A 116 10.21 -12.08 -3.20
CA LEU A 116 11.22 -12.18 -2.14
C LEU A 116 12.37 -11.24 -2.46
N LEU A 117 12.57 -10.22 -1.62
CA LEU A 117 13.67 -9.28 -1.72
C LEU A 117 14.76 -9.70 -0.72
N ILE A 118 15.92 -10.10 -1.23
CA ILE A 118 17.01 -10.68 -0.43
C ILE A 118 18.26 -9.82 -0.61
N GLY A 119 18.98 -9.51 0.47
CA GLY A 119 20.23 -8.77 0.36
C GLY A 119 20.70 -8.10 1.66
N PRO A 120 21.89 -7.49 1.67
CA PRO A 120 22.48 -6.87 2.86
C PRO A 120 21.61 -5.75 3.47
N PRO A 121 21.83 -5.36 4.73
CA PRO A 121 21.19 -4.18 5.31
C PRO A 121 21.45 -2.91 4.48
N GLY A 122 20.42 -2.08 4.29
CA GLY A 122 20.59 -0.76 3.68
C GLY A 122 20.65 -0.70 2.16
N VAL A 123 20.46 -1.81 1.43
CA VAL A 123 20.46 -1.83 -0.06
C VAL A 123 19.10 -1.49 -0.70
N GLY A 124 18.10 -1.09 0.09
CA GLY A 124 16.81 -0.62 -0.42
C GLY A 124 15.66 -1.65 -0.54
N LYS A 125 15.79 -2.84 0.06
CA LYS A 125 14.71 -3.86 0.08
C LYS A 125 13.37 -3.32 0.59
N THR A 126 13.38 -2.69 1.76
CA THR A 126 12.17 -2.11 2.38
C THR A 126 11.60 -0.96 1.54
N HIS A 127 12.46 -0.19 0.85
CA HIS A 127 12.03 0.86 -0.08
C HIS A 127 11.23 0.25 -1.23
N ILE A 128 11.76 -0.78 -1.88
CA ILE A 128 11.08 -1.47 -2.98
C ILE A 128 9.78 -2.12 -2.50
N ALA A 129 9.80 -2.80 -1.35
CA ALA A 129 8.59 -3.40 -0.79
C ALA A 129 7.50 -2.33 -0.52
N THR A 130 7.91 -1.18 0.01
CA THR A 130 7.01 -0.03 0.25
C THR A 130 6.49 0.55 -1.06
N GLY A 131 7.35 0.73 -2.07
CA GLY A 131 6.96 1.21 -3.40
C GLY A 131 6.01 0.27 -4.12
N LEU A 132 6.22 -1.05 -4.04
CA LEU A 132 5.27 -2.05 -4.53
C LEU A 132 3.92 -1.97 -3.77
N GLY A 133 3.97 -1.77 -2.46
CA GLY A 133 2.77 -1.54 -1.65
C GLY A 133 2.02 -0.27 -2.07
N HIS A 134 2.75 0.82 -2.33
CA HIS A 134 2.19 2.08 -2.80
C HIS A 134 1.51 1.90 -4.17
N ALA A 135 2.21 1.31 -5.14
CA ALA A 135 1.67 1.00 -6.46
C ALA A 135 0.38 0.15 -6.38
N ALA A 136 0.39 -0.88 -5.53
CA ALA A 136 -0.76 -1.76 -5.35
C ALA A 136 -1.96 -1.05 -4.70
N VAL A 137 -1.74 -0.18 -3.70
CA VAL A 137 -2.83 0.62 -3.10
C VAL A 137 -3.47 1.56 -4.12
N THR A 138 -2.64 2.21 -4.94
CA THR A 138 -3.07 3.11 -6.03
C THR A 138 -3.84 2.34 -7.10
N ALA A 139 -3.42 1.14 -7.45
CA ALA A 139 -4.13 0.23 -8.36
C ALA A 139 -5.43 -0.35 -7.78
N GLY A 140 -5.78 -0.03 -6.53
CA GLY A 140 -7.04 -0.42 -5.90
C GLY A 140 -6.98 -1.66 -5.01
N TYR A 141 -5.80 -2.30 -4.90
CA TYR A 141 -5.64 -3.48 -4.05
C TYR A 141 -5.59 -3.12 -2.56
N ARG A 142 -6.08 -4.05 -1.73
CA ARG A 142 -5.96 -3.92 -0.28
C ARG A 142 -4.60 -4.48 0.15
N VAL A 143 -3.72 -3.61 0.64
CA VAL A 143 -2.36 -3.95 1.07
C VAL A 143 -2.28 -3.91 2.60
N TYR A 144 -1.38 -4.67 3.20
CA TYR A 144 -0.99 -4.48 4.61
C TYR A 144 0.51 -4.68 4.78
N PHE A 145 1.18 -3.76 5.47
CA PHE A 145 2.59 -3.82 5.80
C PHE A 145 2.80 -4.08 7.29
N THR A 146 3.70 -5.01 7.60
CA THR A 146 4.12 -5.34 8.96
C THR A 146 5.56 -5.85 8.95
N SER A 147 6.29 -5.64 10.06
CA SER A 147 7.52 -6.40 10.28
C SER A 147 7.17 -7.85 10.65
N ALA A 148 8.11 -8.78 10.43
CA ALA A 148 7.97 -10.15 10.90
C ALA A 148 7.83 -10.23 12.44
N ALA A 149 8.53 -9.35 13.16
CA ALA A 149 8.48 -9.24 14.62
C ALA A 149 7.10 -8.76 15.12
N ASP A 150 6.50 -7.76 14.48
CA ASP A 150 5.17 -7.27 14.84
C ASP A 150 4.08 -8.29 14.53
N LEU A 151 4.20 -8.99 13.40
CA LEU A 151 3.30 -10.09 13.06
C LEU A 151 3.34 -11.15 14.16
N ALA A 152 4.55 -11.59 14.53
CA ALA A 152 4.79 -12.54 15.61
C ALA A 152 4.16 -12.08 16.94
N ALA A 153 4.45 -10.86 17.38
CA ALA A 153 3.93 -10.30 18.62
C ALA A 153 2.40 -10.22 18.63
N ARG A 154 1.78 -9.81 17.51
CA ARG A 154 0.31 -9.74 17.38
C ARG A 154 -0.34 -11.12 17.41
N CYS A 155 0.28 -12.10 16.77
CA CYS A 155 -0.16 -13.48 16.79
C CYS A 155 -0.06 -14.09 18.19
N HIS A 156 1.07 -13.89 18.89
CA HIS A 156 1.24 -14.36 20.27
C HIS A 156 0.19 -13.77 21.21
N ARG A 157 -0.04 -12.46 21.17
CA ARG A 157 -1.10 -11.81 21.94
C ARG A 157 -2.50 -12.35 21.60
N ALA A 158 -2.78 -12.56 20.31
CA ALA A 158 -4.06 -13.11 19.88
C ALA A 158 -4.28 -14.56 20.34
N ALA A 159 -3.22 -15.36 20.46
CA ALA A 159 -3.30 -16.70 21.04
C ALA A 159 -3.70 -16.65 22.52
N ILE A 160 -3.05 -15.79 23.31
CA ILE A 160 -3.36 -15.59 24.74
C ILE A 160 -4.80 -15.10 24.94
N GLU A 161 -5.26 -14.16 24.11
CA GLU A 161 -6.61 -13.58 24.21
C GLU A 161 -7.71 -14.47 23.59
N GLY A 162 -7.39 -15.64 23.04
CA GLY A 162 -8.36 -16.49 22.34
C GLY A 162 -8.88 -15.91 21.03
N LYS A 163 -8.19 -14.92 20.44
CA LYS A 163 -8.55 -14.22 19.19
C LYS A 163 -7.75 -14.70 17.98
N TRP A 164 -7.12 -15.87 18.06
CA TRP A 164 -6.27 -16.43 17.01
C TRP A 164 -6.96 -16.45 15.63
N SER A 165 -8.19 -16.97 15.56
CA SER A 165 -8.95 -17.08 14.31
C SER A 165 -9.20 -15.72 13.66
N THR A 166 -9.48 -14.69 14.47
CA THR A 166 -9.66 -13.31 14.00
C THR A 166 -8.36 -12.73 13.46
N MET A 167 -7.23 -12.99 14.14
CA MET A 167 -5.91 -12.52 13.68
C MET A 167 -5.49 -13.18 12.36
N MET A 168 -5.76 -14.47 12.20
CA MET A 168 -5.50 -15.17 10.94
C MET A 168 -6.34 -14.62 9.78
N ARG A 169 -7.65 -14.39 10.00
CA ARG A 169 -8.50 -13.71 9.01
C ARG A 169 -7.99 -12.32 8.66
N PHE A 170 -7.47 -11.59 9.64
CA PHE A 170 -6.87 -10.27 9.42
C PHE A 170 -5.67 -10.36 8.47
N PHE A 171 -4.71 -11.26 8.71
CA PHE A 171 -3.53 -11.40 7.84
C PHE A 171 -3.80 -12.09 6.50
N ALA A 172 -4.86 -12.90 6.39
CA ALA A 172 -5.30 -13.49 5.12
C ALA A 172 -6.08 -12.50 4.24
N GLY A 173 -6.71 -11.49 4.84
CA GLY A 173 -7.65 -10.60 4.15
C GLY A 173 -7.07 -9.59 3.14
N PRO A 174 -5.84 -9.07 3.27
CA PRO A 174 -5.23 -8.20 2.25
C PRO A 174 -4.92 -8.98 0.98
N THR A 175 -5.08 -8.37 -0.19
CA THR A 175 -4.66 -8.98 -1.47
C THR A 175 -3.14 -9.05 -1.56
N LEU A 176 -2.43 -8.10 -0.96
CA LEU A 176 -0.99 -8.09 -0.80
C LEU A 176 -0.62 -7.92 0.68
N LEU A 177 0.19 -8.83 1.21
CA LEU A 177 0.78 -8.72 2.55
C LEU A 177 2.28 -8.50 2.40
N ILE A 178 2.81 -7.43 2.98
CA ILE A 178 4.23 -7.14 3.01
C ILE A 178 4.75 -7.50 4.40
N ILE A 179 5.74 -8.38 4.45
CA ILE A 179 6.42 -8.83 5.67
C ILE A 179 7.88 -8.39 5.61
N ASP A 180 8.21 -7.34 6.35
CA ASP A 180 9.54 -6.75 6.36
C ASP A 180 10.45 -7.39 7.42
N GLU A 181 11.76 -7.38 7.15
CA GLU A 181 12.84 -7.76 8.07
C GLU A 181 12.79 -9.20 8.60
N LEU A 182 12.36 -10.15 7.77
CA LEU A 182 12.42 -11.55 8.16
C LEU A 182 13.88 -12.04 8.26
N GLY A 183 14.28 -12.58 9.41
CA GLY A 183 15.63 -13.13 9.63
C GLY A 183 16.62 -12.27 10.42
N TYR A 184 16.18 -11.12 10.95
CA TYR A 184 17.01 -10.27 11.83
C TYR A 184 17.09 -10.76 13.28
N LEU A 185 15.99 -11.27 13.83
CA LEU A 185 15.93 -11.82 15.17
C LEU A 185 15.55 -13.30 15.11
N PRO A 186 16.10 -14.15 16.01
CA PRO A 186 15.60 -15.50 16.20
C PRO A 186 14.11 -15.42 16.49
N VAL A 187 13.31 -16.11 15.67
CA VAL A 187 11.86 -16.09 15.82
C VAL A 187 11.49 -17.14 16.86
N PRO A 188 10.78 -16.79 17.95
CA PRO A 188 10.27 -17.80 18.87
C PRO A 188 9.47 -18.88 18.12
N ALA A 189 9.51 -20.15 18.55
CA ALA A 189 8.84 -21.25 17.82
C ALA A 189 7.34 -20.99 17.56
N GLU A 190 6.66 -20.33 18.51
CA GLU A 190 5.27 -19.89 18.38
C GLU A 190 5.07 -18.90 17.23
N ALA A 191 6.02 -17.97 17.06
CA ALA A 191 6.01 -16.98 16.01
C ALA A 191 6.34 -17.58 14.63
N ALA A 192 7.22 -18.58 14.57
CA ALA A 192 7.47 -19.35 13.34
C ALA A 192 6.20 -20.11 12.91
N SER A 193 5.49 -20.71 13.87
CA SER A 193 4.20 -21.37 13.64
C SER A 193 3.14 -20.39 13.13
N ALA A 194 3.10 -19.16 13.68
CA ALA A 194 2.21 -18.11 13.23
C ALA A 194 2.47 -17.71 11.77
N LEU A 195 3.74 -17.47 11.45
CA LEU A 195 4.16 -17.09 10.10
C LEU A 195 3.83 -18.19 9.08
N PHE A 196 4.07 -19.46 9.44
CA PHE A 196 3.68 -20.60 8.63
C PHE A 196 2.17 -20.63 8.35
N GLN A 197 1.34 -20.42 9.38
CA GLN A 197 -0.12 -20.40 9.21
C GLN A 197 -0.58 -19.26 8.29
N VAL A 198 0.01 -18.07 8.43
CA VAL A 198 -0.30 -16.92 7.55
C VAL A 198 0.05 -17.26 6.10
N ILE A 199 1.25 -17.79 5.84
CA ILE A 199 1.70 -18.17 4.50
C ILE A 199 0.80 -19.25 3.92
N ASN A 200 0.50 -20.29 4.69
CA ASN A 200 -0.34 -21.39 4.24
C ASN A 200 -1.76 -20.95 3.89
N GLN A 201 -2.34 -19.99 4.63
CA GLN A 201 -3.67 -19.45 4.31
C GLN A 201 -3.69 -18.63 3.02
N ARG A 202 -2.56 -17.99 2.68
CA ARG A 202 -2.40 -17.09 1.52
C ARG A 202 -1.92 -17.81 0.26
N TYR A 203 -1.31 -18.99 0.42
CA TYR A 203 -0.78 -19.83 -0.66
C TYR A 203 -1.78 -20.00 -1.82
N LEU A 204 -1.35 -19.64 -3.03
CA LEU A 204 -2.12 -19.65 -4.28
C LEU A 204 -3.42 -18.84 -4.27
N LYS A 205 -3.62 -17.94 -3.30
CA LYS A 205 -4.82 -17.09 -3.19
C LYS A 205 -4.50 -15.61 -3.27
N THR A 206 -3.43 -15.20 -2.60
CA THR A 206 -3.03 -13.80 -2.47
C THR A 206 -1.52 -13.71 -2.37
N SER A 207 -0.96 -12.55 -2.69
CA SER A 207 0.50 -12.39 -2.80
C SER A 207 1.14 -11.95 -1.49
N ILE A 208 2.39 -12.32 -1.31
CA ILE A 208 3.24 -11.88 -0.21
C ILE A 208 4.52 -11.25 -0.78
N VAL A 209 4.88 -10.07 -0.28
CA VAL A 209 6.23 -9.52 -0.46
C VAL A 209 6.99 -9.73 0.85
N ILE A 210 8.18 -10.33 0.78
CA ILE A 210 9.04 -10.52 1.95
C ILE A 210 10.36 -9.80 1.72
N THR A 211 10.86 -9.11 2.74
CA THR A 211 12.26 -8.66 2.76
C THR A 211 13.06 -9.47 3.77
N THR A 212 14.28 -9.83 3.40
CA THR A 212 15.18 -10.58 4.28
C THR A 212 16.64 -10.24 4.01
N ASN A 213 17.48 -10.30 5.05
CA ASN A 213 18.93 -10.26 4.94
C ASN A 213 19.56 -11.66 4.96
N ARG A 214 18.75 -12.72 5.06
CA ARG A 214 19.21 -14.10 5.07
C ARG A 214 18.90 -14.77 3.73
N PRO A 215 19.84 -15.54 3.15
CA PRO A 215 19.54 -16.36 1.99
C PRO A 215 18.45 -17.38 2.36
N VAL A 216 17.66 -17.78 1.37
CA VAL A 216 16.56 -18.77 1.53
C VAL A 216 17.01 -20.03 2.27
N GLY A 217 18.21 -20.55 1.96
CA GLY A 217 18.76 -21.74 2.60
C GLY A 217 19.00 -21.62 4.11
N ALA A 218 19.14 -20.41 4.64
CA ALA A 218 19.37 -20.17 6.07
C ALA A 218 18.07 -20.04 6.88
N TRP A 219 16.89 -20.16 6.27
CA TRP A 219 15.62 -19.97 6.98
C TRP A 219 15.28 -21.10 7.95
N GLY A 220 15.88 -22.29 7.77
CA GLY A 220 15.79 -23.37 8.75
C GLY A 220 16.31 -22.96 10.13
N GLU A 221 17.43 -22.24 10.17
CA GLU A 221 18.01 -21.72 11.41
C GLU A 221 17.17 -20.59 12.02
N VAL A 222 16.62 -19.71 11.18
CA VAL A 222 15.79 -18.57 11.60
C VAL A 222 14.49 -19.03 12.27
N LEU A 223 13.88 -20.09 11.74
CA LEU A 223 12.57 -20.59 12.19
C LEU A 223 12.68 -21.65 13.29
N GLY A 224 13.88 -22.15 13.59
CA GLY A 224 14.13 -23.12 14.67
C GLY A 224 13.64 -24.55 14.40
N ASP A 225 12.99 -24.79 13.26
CA ASP A 225 12.52 -26.10 12.79
C ASP A 225 12.74 -26.20 11.28
N THR A 226 13.67 -27.06 10.87
CA THR A 226 14.04 -27.28 9.47
C THR A 226 12.91 -27.88 8.63
N THR A 227 12.03 -28.67 9.26
CA THR A 227 10.89 -29.31 8.57
C THR A 227 9.80 -28.28 8.28
N VAL A 228 9.45 -27.46 9.27
CA VAL A 228 8.49 -26.36 9.09
C VAL A 228 9.03 -25.33 8.12
N ALA A 229 10.32 -24.99 8.21
CA ALA A 229 10.96 -24.08 7.28
C ALA A 229 10.92 -24.60 5.83
N ALA A 230 11.25 -25.87 5.61
CA ALA A 230 11.19 -26.47 4.26
C ALA A 230 9.76 -26.43 3.69
N ALA A 231 8.75 -26.79 4.49
CA ALA A 231 7.35 -26.75 4.09
C ALA A 231 6.85 -25.31 3.81
N MET A 232 7.35 -24.33 4.55
CA MET A 232 7.04 -22.91 4.36
C MET A 232 7.67 -22.38 3.06
N LEU A 233 8.95 -22.69 2.85
CA LEU A 233 9.70 -22.28 1.66
C LEU A 233 9.13 -22.89 0.40
N ASP A 234 8.75 -24.17 0.42
CA ASP A 234 8.09 -24.85 -0.71
C ASP A 234 6.86 -24.06 -1.19
N ARG A 235 5.97 -23.69 -0.27
CA ARG A 235 4.77 -22.89 -0.57
C ARG A 235 5.08 -21.47 -1.03
N LEU A 236 6.04 -20.80 -0.39
CA LEU A 236 6.42 -19.44 -0.75
C LEU A 236 7.05 -19.38 -2.15
N LEU A 237 7.94 -20.33 -2.44
CA LEU A 237 8.77 -20.31 -3.65
C LEU A 237 8.10 -20.91 -4.86
N HIS A 238 7.10 -21.78 -4.68
CA HIS A 238 6.35 -22.42 -5.78
C HIS A 238 5.88 -21.40 -6.83
N ARG A 239 5.39 -20.24 -6.39
CA ARG A 239 5.07 -19.12 -7.26
C ARG A 239 5.71 -17.84 -6.74
N SER A 240 6.97 -17.63 -7.07
CA SER A 240 7.70 -16.44 -6.60
C SER A 240 8.63 -15.83 -7.64
N VAL A 241 8.86 -14.54 -7.47
CA VAL A 241 9.97 -13.81 -8.05
C VAL A 241 10.97 -13.53 -6.93
N VAL A 242 12.18 -14.07 -7.05
CA VAL A 242 13.26 -13.82 -6.10
C VAL A 242 14.17 -12.74 -6.68
N VAL A 243 14.30 -11.63 -5.95
CA VAL A 243 15.15 -10.50 -6.31
C VAL A 243 16.28 -10.41 -5.30
N THR A 244 17.51 -10.59 -5.77
CA THR A 244 18.70 -10.42 -4.95
C THR A 244 19.28 -9.03 -5.17
N LEU A 245 19.37 -8.27 -4.08
CA LEU A 245 19.97 -6.95 -4.05
C LEU A 245 21.36 -7.02 -3.45
N ASP A 246 22.29 -6.31 -4.07
CA ASP A 246 23.64 -6.13 -3.57
C ASP A 246 24.06 -4.66 -3.72
N GLY A 247 25.20 -4.31 -3.15
CA GLY A 247 25.80 -2.98 -3.24
C GLY A 247 25.94 -2.28 -1.89
N PRO A 248 26.48 -1.05 -1.90
CA PRO A 248 26.71 -0.28 -0.68
C PRO A 248 25.39 0.10 0.01
N SER A 249 25.46 0.35 1.32
CA SER A 249 24.31 0.77 2.11
C SER A 249 23.96 2.24 1.83
N TYR A 250 22.72 2.49 1.37
CA TYR A 250 22.15 3.82 1.23
C TYR A 250 22.23 4.64 2.53
N ARG A 251 21.89 4.00 3.66
CA ARG A 251 21.85 4.67 4.97
C ARG A 251 23.23 5.20 5.36
N LEU A 252 24.29 4.42 5.14
CA LEU A 252 25.65 4.84 5.45
C LEU A 252 26.13 5.97 4.54
N ARG A 253 25.74 5.96 3.26
CA ARG A 253 26.05 7.05 2.34
C ARG A 253 25.39 8.36 2.77
N HIS A 254 24.10 8.35 3.11
CA HIS A 254 23.41 9.55 3.59
C HIS A 254 24.03 10.11 4.88
N HIS A 255 24.46 9.24 5.79
CA HIS A 255 25.21 9.67 6.98
C HIS A 255 26.57 10.28 6.63
N ALA A 256 27.31 9.69 5.69
CA ALA A 256 28.60 10.22 5.26
C ALA A 256 28.46 11.59 4.58
N THR A 257 27.48 11.75 3.67
CA THR A 257 27.23 13.03 2.99
C THR A 257 26.78 14.11 3.97
N ALA A 258 25.87 13.79 4.89
CA ALA A 258 25.42 14.74 5.92
C ALA A 258 26.56 15.14 6.88
N ALA A 259 27.42 14.20 7.25
CA ALA A 259 28.60 14.49 8.07
C ALA A 259 29.62 15.38 7.34
N ASP A 260 29.83 15.17 6.04
CA ASP A 260 30.73 16.01 5.24
C ASP A 260 30.17 17.41 5.00
N GLU A 261 28.86 17.56 4.78
CA GLU A 261 28.19 18.86 4.71
C GLU A 261 28.29 19.62 6.05
N LEU A 262 28.07 18.93 7.17
CA LEU A 262 28.22 19.53 8.50
C LEU A 262 29.66 19.95 8.78
N ARG A 263 30.66 19.13 8.40
CA ARG A 263 32.08 19.50 8.49
C ARG A 263 32.39 20.72 7.64
N ARG A 264 31.92 20.78 6.40
CA ARG A 264 32.12 21.95 5.51
C ARG A 264 31.49 23.22 6.09
N ALA A 265 30.28 23.12 6.65
CA ALA A 265 29.60 24.24 7.30
C ALA A 265 30.31 24.71 8.58
N THR A 266 30.92 23.79 9.34
CA THR A 266 31.60 24.13 10.60
C THR A 266 33.02 24.65 10.38
N THR A 267 33.71 24.22 9.31
CA THR A 267 35.10 24.61 9.01
C THR A 267 35.18 25.87 8.13
N GLY A 268 34.06 26.32 7.55
CA GLY A 268 33.98 27.48 6.66
C GLY A 268 33.80 28.86 7.31
N THR A 269 33.72 28.96 8.65
CA THR A 269 33.37 30.22 9.35
C THR A 269 34.52 30.78 10.19
N ASN A 270 35.75 30.79 9.68
CA ASN A 270 36.86 31.55 10.26
C ASN A 270 37.80 32.07 9.17
N LEU A 271 37.40 33.18 8.53
CA LEU A 271 38.29 34.08 7.80
C LEU A 271 37.82 35.52 8.09
N HIS A 272 38.35 36.10 9.16
CA HIS A 272 38.51 37.54 9.36
C HIS A 272 39.97 37.79 9.72
#